data_AF-A0A7J7F643-F1
#
_entry.id   AF-A0A7J7F643-F1
#
_cell.length_a   1.000
_cell.length_b   1.000
_cell.length_c   1.000
_cell.angle_alpha   90.00
_cell.angle_beta   90.00
_cell.angle_gamma   90.00
#
_symmetry.space_group_name_H-M   'P 1'
#
loop_
_entity.id
_entity.type
_entity.pdbx_description
1 polymer ?
#
loop_
_entity_poly.entity_id
_entity_poly.type
_entity_poly.pdbx_seq_one_letter_code
_entity_poly.pdbx_strand_id
1 'polypeptide(L)'
;MEFAELIRTPRVDNVVLHRPFYPAVEGTLCLTGHHLILSSRQDNTEELWLLHSNIDAIDKRFVGPLGTIIIKCKDFRIIQLDIPGMEECLNIASSIEALSTLDSITLMYPFFYRPMFEVIEDGWHSFLPEQEFEFYSSAVNYFVTLRYFFSFELFCVFQTSEWRLSYVNKEFAVCSSYPPIVIVPKSIDDEALRKVATFRHGGRFPVLSYYHKKNGMVIMRSGQPLTGTNGRRCKEDEKLINATLRAGKRGYIIDTRSLTVAQQARAKGGGFEQEAHYPQWRRIHKSIERYHILQESLIKLVEACNDQTHNMDRWLSKLEASNWLTHIKEILTTACLAAQCIDREGASILIHGTEGTDSTLQVTSLAQIILEPRSRTIRGFEALIEREWLQAGHPFQQRCAQSAYCNSRQKWESPVFLLFLDCVWQILRQFPCSFEFNENFLIMLFEHAYASQFGTFLGNNESERWVHCSHGAISFLVVLVTS
;
A
#
# COMPACT_ATOMS: atom_id res chain seq x y z
N MET A 1 5.41 -26.62 -13.52
CA MET A 1 6.78 -26.09 -13.62
C MET A 1 7.47 -26.48 -12.33
N GLU A 2 8.47 -27.36 -12.41
CA GLU A 2 9.24 -27.73 -11.24
C GLU A 2 10.40 -26.74 -11.11
N PHE A 3 10.54 -26.07 -9.95
CA PHE A 3 11.62 -25.10 -9.73
C PHE A 3 13.02 -25.66 -10.04
N ALA A 4 13.19 -26.99 -9.94
CA ALA A 4 14.41 -27.70 -10.26
C ALA A 4 14.87 -27.47 -11.72
N GLU A 5 13.95 -27.28 -12.67
CA GLU A 5 14.28 -27.02 -14.07
C GLU A 5 14.96 -25.66 -14.29
N LEU A 6 14.74 -24.72 -13.36
CA LEU A 6 15.30 -23.36 -13.41
C LEU A 6 16.67 -23.26 -12.72
N ILE A 7 17.06 -24.29 -11.96
CA ILE A 7 18.29 -24.31 -11.17
C ILE A 7 19.34 -25.14 -11.91
N ARG A 8 20.34 -24.47 -12.49
CA ARG A 8 21.43 -25.13 -13.24
C ARG A 8 22.50 -25.70 -12.32
N THR A 9 22.89 -24.93 -11.31
CA THR A 9 23.86 -25.34 -10.30
C THR A 9 23.23 -25.13 -8.92
N PRO A 10 22.78 -26.19 -8.23
CA PRO A 10 22.05 -26.07 -6.97
C PRO A 10 22.96 -25.76 -5.78
N ARG A 11 24.25 -26.09 -5.86
CA ARG A 11 25.20 -25.92 -4.77
C ARG A 11 26.61 -25.62 -5.27
N VAL A 12 27.28 -24.66 -4.63
CA VAL A 12 28.69 -24.35 -4.85
C VAL A 12 29.36 -24.13 -3.49
N ASP A 13 30.49 -24.81 -3.26
CA ASP A 13 31.30 -24.66 -2.05
C ASP A 13 32.37 -23.54 -2.27
N ASN A 14 32.94 -23.01 -1.19
CA ASN A 14 33.97 -21.96 -1.18
C ASN A 14 33.54 -20.64 -1.85
N VAL A 15 32.26 -20.26 -1.68
CA VAL A 15 31.74 -18.96 -2.09
C VAL A 15 32.01 -17.94 -0.99
N VAL A 16 32.50 -16.75 -1.36
CA VAL A 16 32.75 -15.67 -0.40
C VAL A 16 31.67 -14.60 -0.50
N LEU A 17 30.99 -14.36 0.62
CA LEU A 17 29.98 -13.32 0.79
C LEU A 17 30.62 -12.04 1.31
N HIS A 18 30.40 -10.94 0.59
CA HIS A 18 30.75 -9.59 1.00
C HIS A 18 29.48 -8.77 1.23
N ARG A 19 29.39 -8.15 2.42
CA ARG A 19 28.33 -7.22 2.79
C ARG A 19 28.96 -5.93 3.32
N PRO A 20 28.38 -4.75 3.02
CA PRO A 20 28.87 -3.48 3.55
C PRO A 20 28.94 -3.53 5.08
N PHE A 21 30.06 -3.10 5.67
CA PHE A 21 30.28 -3.03 7.13
C PHE A 21 30.37 -4.36 7.89
N TYR A 22 30.30 -5.51 7.20
CA TYR A 22 30.48 -6.83 7.82
C TYR A 22 31.76 -7.51 7.30
N PRO A 23 32.40 -8.40 8.10
CA PRO A 23 33.50 -9.21 7.61
C PRO A 23 33.03 -10.15 6.49
N ALA A 24 33.95 -10.51 5.60
CA ALA A 24 33.69 -11.49 4.55
C ALA A 24 33.42 -12.87 5.16
N VAL A 25 32.44 -13.59 4.60
CA VAL A 25 32.04 -14.92 5.06
C VAL A 25 32.24 -15.92 3.93
N GLU A 26 33.15 -16.87 4.12
CA GLU A 26 33.32 -18.00 3.20
C GLU A 26 32.36 -19.13 3.60
N GLY A 27 31.69 -19.72 2.61
CA GLY A 27 30.73 -20.77 2.88
C GLY A 27 30.24 -21.52 1.64
N THR A 28 29.14 -22.23 1.83
CA THR A 28 28.44 -22.95 0.77
C THR A 28 27.22 -22.17 0.34
N LEU A 29 27.13 -21.88 -0.96
CA LEU A 29 25.95 -21.31 -1.57
C LEU A 29 25.02 -22.43 -2.03
N CYS A 30 23.74 -22.34 -1.66
CA CYS A 30 22.68 -23.25 -2.05
C CYS A 30 21.54 -22.44 -2.70
N LEU A 31 21.08 -22.89 -3.86
CA LEU A 31 19.89 -22.35 -4.53
C LEU A 31 18.72 -23.31 -4.33
N THR A 32 17.61 -22.75 -3.84
CA THR A 32 16.31 -23.43 -3.76
C THR A 32 15.32 -22.74 -4.68
N GLY A 33 14.09 -23.24 -4.77
CA GLY A 33 13.05 -22.62 -5.60
C GLY A 33 12.69 -21.18 -5.17
N HIS A 34 12.92 -20.81 -3.91
CA HIS A 34 12.53 -19.49 -3.38
C HIS A 34 13.69 -18.70 -2.77
N HIS A 35 14.76 -19.37 -2.36
CA HIS A 35 15.87 -18.74 -1.63
C HIS A 35 17.22 -18.99 -2.28
N LEU A 36 18.07 -17.97 -2.16
CA LEU A 36 19.51 -18.03 -2.20
C LEU A 36 20.02 -18.09 -0.75
N ILE A 37 20.70 -19.18 -0.39
CA ILE A 37 21.17 -19.42 0.98
C ILE A 37 22.69 -19.55 0.98
N LEU A 38 23.38 -18.85 1.87
CA LEU A 38 24.81 -19.07 2.12
C LEU A 38 25.03 -19.40 3.59
N SER A 39 25.67 -20.55 3.84
CA SER A 39 26.03 -21.01 5.19
C SER A 39 27.52 -21.30 5.27
N SER A 40 28.18 -20.71 6.26
CA SER A 40 29.62 -20.87 6.57
C SER A 40 29.95 -22.18 7.28
N ARG A 41 28.95 -22.99 7.66
CA ARG A 41 29.10 -24.28 8.35
C ARG A 41 29.92 -24.23 9.66
N GLN A 42 30.09 -23.04 10.23
CA GLN A 42 30.73 -22.82 11.53
C GLN A 42 29.63 -22.40 12.52
N ASP A 43 29.62 -22.99 13.72
CA ASP A 43 28.67 -22.62 14.76
C ASP A 43 28.82 -21.11 15.11
N ASN A 44 27.69 -20.39 15.21
CA ASN A 44 27.59 -18.94 15.48
C ASN A 44 28.01 -17.97 14.36
N THR A 45 28.13 -18.41 13.10
CA THR A 45 28.38 -17.49 11.96
C THR A 45 27.08 -17.13 11.23
N GLU A 46 26.93 -15.86 10.85
CA GLU A 46 25.72 -15.36 10.18
C GLU A 46 25.48 -16.05 8.83
N GLU A 47 24.28 -16.60 8.64
CA GLU A 47 23.83 -17.15 7.36
C GLU A 47 23.15 -16.07 6.50
N LEU A 48 23.33 -16.15 5.18
CA LEU A 48 22.51 -15.37 4.26
C LEU A 48 21.26 -16.17 3.90
N TRP A 49 20.09 -15.58 4.11
CA TRP A 49 18.81 -16.06 3.57
C TRP A 49 18.19 -14.93 2.74
N LEU A 50 18.18 -15.10 1.41
CA LEU A 50 17.67 -14.10 0.49
C LEU A 50 16.59 -14.71 -0.41
N LEU A 51 15.39 -14.15 -0.36
CA LEU A 51 14.31 -14.49 -1.29
C LEU A 51 14.67 -14.04 -2.71
N HIS A 52 14.47 -14.91 -3.70
CA HIS A 52 14.66 -14.55 -5.11
C HIS A 52 13.75 -13.38 -5.52
N SER A 53 12.54 -13.30 -4.95
CA SER A 53 11.61 -12.19 -5.19
C SER A 53 12.10 -10.84 -4.67
N ASN A 54 13.10 -10.82 -3.76
CA ASN A 54 13.72 -9.60 -3.27
C ASN A 54 14.86 -9.11 -4.17
N ILE A 55 15.32 -9.91 -5.13
CA ILE A 55 16.40 -9.53 -6.03
C ILE A 55 15.82 -8.61 -7.11
N ASP A 56 16.36 -7.40 -7.21
CA ASP A 56 15.91 -6.39 -8.17
C ASP A 56 16.79 -6.39 -9.43
N ALA A 57 18.10 -6.55 -9.25
CA ALA A 57 19.07 -6.67 -10.33
C ALA A 57 20.30 -7.45 -9.90
N ILE A 58 21.02 -8.01 -10.88
CA ILE A 58 22.34 -8.60 -10.68
C ILE A 58 23.34 -8.05 -11.70
N ASP A 59 24.58 -7.80 -11.26
CA ASP A 59 25.71 -7.49 -12.13
C ASP A 59 26.74 -8.62 -12.05
N LYS A 60 27.30 -9.02 -13.21
CA LYS A 60 28.29 -10.09 -13.34
C LYS A 60 29.65 -9.50 -13.67
N ARG A 61 30.72 -9.96 -13.01
CA ARG A 61 32.12 -9.59 -13.30
C ARG A 61 33.01 -10.82 -13.27
N PHE A 62 34.10 -10.81 -14.03
CA PHE A 62 35.07 -11.92 -14.07
C PHE A 62 36.49 -11.39 -13.93
N VAL A 63 37.26 -11.97 -13.02
CA VAL A 63 38.68 -11.66 -12.81
C VAL A 63 39.44 -12.99 -12.78
N GLY A 64 40.01 -13.37 -13.92
CA GLY A 64 40.65 -14.68 -14.07
C GLY A 64 39.66 -15.83 -13.84
N PRO A 65 39.95 -16.80 -12.95
CA PRO A 65 39.06 -17.93 -12.67
C PRO A 65 37.92 -17.61 -11.68
N LEU A 66 37.90 -16.40 -11.09
CA LEU A 66 36.89 -15.98 -10.13
C LEU A 66 35.78 -15.19 -10.83
N GLY A 67 34.54 -15.62 -10.63
CA GLY A 67 33.35 -14.90 -11.04
C GLY A 67 32.73 -14.16 -9.85
N THR A 68 32.32 -12.91 -10.04
CA THR A 68 31.65 -12.11 -9.01
C THR A 68 30.23 -11.79 -9.45
N ILE A 69 29.26 -12.04 -8.59
CA ILE A 69 27.87 -11.60 -8.74
C ILE A 69 27.59 -10.53 -7.69
N ILE A 70 27.23 -9.32 -8.15
CA ILE A 70 26.72 -8.25 -7.28
C ILE A 70 25.21 -8.30 -7.36
N ILE A 71 24.57 -8.62 -6.24
CA ILE A 71 23.12 -8.71 -6.09
C ILE A 71 22.62 -7.41 -5.48
N LYS A 72 21.69 -6.76 -6.17
CA LYS A 72 21.02 -5.54 -5.72
C LYS A 72 19.57 -5.86 -5.38
N CYS A 73 19.17 -5.59 -4.16
CA CYS A 73 17.89 -6.01 -3.61
C CYS A 73 16.87 -4.87 -3.61
N LYS A 74 15.58 -5.22 -3.60
CA LYS A 74 14.47 -4.26 -3.60
C LYS A 74 14.42 -3.43 -2.31
N ASP A 75 14.99 -3.96 -1.24
CA ASP A 75 15.19 -3.34 0.08
C ASP A 75 16.48 -2.49 0.18
N PHE A 76 17.09 -2.15 -0.95
CA PHE A 76 18.30 -1.32 -1.05
C PHE A 76 19.61 -1.98 -0.61
N ARG A 77 19.59 -3.25 -0.19
CA ARG A 77 20.83 -3.98 0.11
C ARG A 77 21.61 -4.30 -1.17
N ILE A 78 22.92 -4.10 -1.11
CA ILE A 78 23.86 -4.55 -2.14
C ILE A 78 24.77 -5.61 -1.52
N ILE A 79 24.75 -6.80 -2.10
CA ILE A 79 25.49 -7.97 -1.63
C ILE A 79 26.40 -8.44 -2.76
N GLN A 80 27.63 -8.85 -2.44
CA GLN A 80 28.54 -9.41 -3.43
C GLN A 80 28.86 -10.87 -3.07
N LEU A 81 28.84 -11.73 -4.09
CA LEU A 81 29.25 -13.13 -4.01
C LEU A 81 30.41 -13.37 -4.96
N ASP A 82 31.54 -13.82 -4.42
CA ASP A 82 32.66 -14.31 -5.22
C ASP A 82 32.57 -15.82 -5.32
N ILE A 83 32.45 -16.31 -6.55
CA ILE A 83 32.15 -17.70 -6.91
C ILE A 83 33.37 -18.29 -7.62
N PRO A 84 33.87 -19.45 -7.17
CA PRO A 84 34.94 -20.15 -7.86
C PRO A 84 34.41 -20.75 -9.17
N GLY A 85 35.03 -20.39 -10.29
CA GLY A 85 34.68 -20.92 -11.61
C GLY A 85 33.71 -20.05 -12.39
N MET A 86 34.03 -19.86 -13.68
CA MET A 86 33.25 -19.03 -14.60
C MET A 86 31.90 -19.69 -14.94
N GLU A 87 31.89 -21.01 -15.14
CA GLU A 87 30.68 -21.76 -15.50
C GLU A 87 29.66 -21.74 -14.36
N GLU A 88 30.12 -21.98 -13.14
CA GLU A 88 29.32 -21.95 -11.91
C GLU A 88 28.71 -20.57 -11.68
N CYS A 89 29.50 -19.50 -11.83
CA CYS A 89 29.02 -18.13 -11.75
C CYS A 89 27.91 -17.84 -12.77
N LEU A 90 28.11 -18.23 -14.03
CA LEU A 90 27.09 -18.04 -15.09
C LEU A 90 25.82 -18.85 -14.83
N ASN A 91 25.96 -20.09 -14.35
CA ASN A 91 24.83 -20.96 -14.02
C ASN A 91 24.02 -20.43 -12.83
N ILE A 92 24.69 -19.95 -11.78
CA ILE A 92 24.03 -19.32 -10.63
C ILE A 92 23.32 -18.04 -11.08
N ALA A 93 23.99 -17.16 -11.82
CA ALA A 93 23.39 -15.92 -12.30
C ALA A 93 22.14 -16.18 -13.16
N SER A 94 22.21 -17.14 -14.09
CA SER A 94 21.07 -17.52 -14.92
C SER A 94 19.92 -18.11 -14.10
N SER A 95 20.22 -18.85 -13.02
CA SER A 95 19.19 -19.42 -12.14
C SER A 95 18.50 -18.32 -11.33
N ILE A 96 19.27 -17.34 -10.82
CA ILE A 96 18.74 -16.16 -10.11
C ILE A 96 17.83 -15.36 -11.04
N GLU A 97 18.27 -15.05 -12.26
CA GLU A 97 17.48 -14.29 -13.25
C GLU A 97 16.15 -14.97 -13.58
N ALA A 98 16.13 -16.32 -13.67
CA ALA A 98 14.92 -17.08 -13.93
C ALA A 98 13.98 -17.13 -12.71
N LEU A 99 14.51 -17.25 -11.50
CA LEU A 99 13.71 -17.41 -10.28
C LEU A 99 13.19 -16.07 -9.74
N SER A 100 13.90 -14.96 -9.95
CA SER A 100 13.47 -13.62 -9.50
C SER A 100 12.36 -13.02 -10.38
N THR A 101 12.15 -13.55 -11.58
CA THR A 101 11.18 -13.07 -12.57
C THR A 101 9.92 -13.93 -12.68
N LEU A 102 9.67 -14.80 -11.68
CA LEU A 102 8.47 -15.63 -11.66
C LEU A 102 7.21 -14.80 -11.42
N ASP A 103 6.34 -14.76 -12.44
CA ASP A 103 5.10 -13.94 -12.40
C ASP A 103 3.87 -14.67 -11.80
N SER A 104 3.97 -15.98 -11.51
CA SER A 104 2.83 -16.74 -11.00
C SER A 104 2.68 -16.63 -9.49
N ILE A 105 1.59 -16.00 -9.04
CA ILE A 105 1.27 -15.83 -7.60
C ILE A 105 1.32 -17.16 -6.85
N THR A 106 0.72 -18.23 -7.40
CA THR A 106 0.68 -19.54 -6.75
C THR A 106 2.04 -20.23 -6.63
N LEU A 107 3.07 -19.75 -7.32
CA LEU A 107 4.44 -20.23 -7.21
C LEU A 107 5.28 -19.40 -6.22
N MET A 108 4.73 -18.32 -5.66
CA MET A 108 5.46 -17.46 -4.73
C MET A 108 5.63 -18.14 -3.36
N TYR A 109 6.69 -17.78 -2.64
CA TYR A 109 7.06 -18.41 -1.38
C TYR A 109 5.96 -18.44 -0.30
N PRO A 110 5.05 -17.45 -0.18
CA PRO A 110 3.99 -17.50 0.82
C PRO A 110 3.10 -18.74 0.80
N PHE A 111 3.00 -19.44 -0.34
CA PHE A 111 2.25 -20.70 -0.49
C PHE A 111 3.04 -21.95 -0.08
N PHE A 112 4.34 -21.81 0.12
CA PHE A 112 5.26 -22.88 0.54
C PHE A 112 5.80 -22.65 1.96
N TYR A 113 5.63 -21.45 2.51
CA TYR A 113 6.10 -21.09 3.83
C TYR A 113 5.38 -21.89 4.92
N ARG A 114 6.17 -22.46 5.84
CA ARG A 114 5.69 -23.15 7.03
C ARG A 114 6.33 -22.49 8.24
N PRO A 115 5.59 -21.74 9.06
CA PRO A 115 6.15 -21.06 10.21
C PRO A 115 6.64 -22.09 11.23
N MET A 116 7.75 -21.78 11.90
CA MET A 116 8.26 -22.58 13.02
C MET A 116 7.68 -22.13 14.38
N PHE A 117 6.77 -21.16 14.36
CA PHE A 117 6.03 -20.65 15.52
C PHE A 117 4.53 -20.94 15.37
N GLU A 118 3.82 -20.92 16.50
CA GLU A 118 2.36 -21.04 16.50
C GLU A 118 1.71 -19.71 16.11
N VAL A 119 0.84 -19.76 15.09
CA VAL A 119 0.05 -18.59 14.68
C VAL A 119 -1.11 -18.44 15.67
N ILE A 120 -1.00 -17.47 16.56
CA ILE A 120 -1.96 -17.26 17.66
C ILE A 120 -3.25 -16.59 17.15
N GLU A 121 -3.14 -15.72 16.16
CA GLU A 121 -4.26 -14.93 15.66
C GLU A 121 -4.31 -14.96 14.12
N ASP A 122 -5.54 -14.97 13.60
CA ASP A 122 -5.78 -14.97 12.16
C ASP A 122 -5.82 -13.55 11.61
N GLY A 123 -4.70 -13.12 11.02
CA GLY A 123 -4.57 -11.81 10.38
C GLY A 123 -5.54 -11.55 9.22
N TRP A 124 -6.13 -12.58 8.58
CA TRP A 124 -7.07 -12.40 7.47
C TRP A 124 -8.45 -11.94 7.92
N HIS A 125 -8.90 -12.38 9.10
CA HIS A 125 -10.22 -12.04 9.65
C HIS A 125 -10.15 -11.03 10.81
N SER A 126 -8.97 -10.49 11.09
CA SER A 126 -8.73 -9.54 12.20
C SER A 126 -9.26 -8.13 11.96
N PHE A 127 -9.52 -7.75 10.70
CA PHE A 127 -9.87 -6.37 10.33
C PHE A 127 -10.99 -6.32 9.28
N LEU A 128 -12.11 -6.96 9.59
CA LEU A 128 -13.26 -7.02 8.67
C LEU A 128 -13.99 -5.66 8.58
N PRO A 129 -14.54 -5.29 7.41
CA PRO A 129 -15.33 -4.06 7.25
C PRO A 129 -16.45 -3.88 8.28
N GLU A 130 -17.09 -4.97 8.68
CA GLU A 130 -18.15 -4.99 9.69
C GLU A 130 -17.67 -4.52 11.06
N GLN A 131 -16.48 -4.97 11.48
CA GLN A 131 -15.90 -4.58 12.77
C GLN A 131 -15.60 -3.08 12.81
N GLU A 132 -15.13 -2.51 11.70
CA GLU A 132 -14.92 -1.07 11.59
C GLU A 132 -16.26 -0.30 11.54
N PHE A 133 -17.27 -0.83 10.85
CA PHE A 133 -18.60 -0.25 10.84
C PHE A 133 -19.25 -0.24 12.23
N GLU A 134 -19.04 -1.28 13.05
CA GLU A 134 -19.45 -1.31 14.45
C GLU A 134 -18.76 -0.23 15.27
N PHE A 135 -17.48 0.07 15.00
CA PHE A 135 -16.79 1.17 15.67
C PHE A 135 -17.37 2.54 15.33
N TYR A 136 -17.86 2.73 14.09
CA TYR A 136 -18.60 3.95 13.72
C TYR A 136 -20.00 3.97 14.33
N SER A 137 -20.67 2.82 14.40
CA SER A 137 -22.05 2.69 14.86
C SER A 137 -22.20 2.73 16.39
N SER A 138 -21.23 2.21 17.13
CA SER A 138 -21.19 2.20 18.60
C SER A 138 -20.90 3.57 19.22
N ALA A 139 -20.55 4.56 18.40
CA ALA A 139 -20.23 5.92 18.84
C ALA A 139 -21.45 6.77 19.27
N VAL A 140 -22.67 6.21 19.31
CA VAL A 140 -23.85 6.87 19.90
C VAL A 140 -24.41 6.09 21.10
N ASN A 141 -23.56 5.31 21.78
CA ASN A 141 -23.87 4.84 23.14
C ASN A 141 -23.58 5.95 24.15
N TYR A 142 -24.45 6.95 24.25
CA TYR A 142 -24.59 7.67 25.51
C TYR A 142 -25.44 6.80 26.45
N PHE A 143 -24.81 6.29 27.51
CA PHE A 143 -25.54 5.77 28.67
C PHE A 143 -26.45 6.88 29.21
N VAL A 144 -27.75 6.80 28.94
CA VAL A 144 -28.74 7.56 29.69
C VAL A 144 -29.16 6.68 30.86
N THR A 145 -28.47 6.81 31.99
CA THR A 145 -28.94 6.25 33.26
C THR A 145 -30.10 7.12 33.76
N LEU A 146 -31.31 6.94 33.21
CA LEU A 146 -32.50 7.51 33.82
C LEU A 146 -32.85 6.69 35.05
N ARG A 147 -32.48 7.24 36.20
CA ARG A 147 -32.77 6.69 37.52
C ARG A 147 -34.25 6.93 37.86
N TYR A 148 -35.19 6.23 37.23
CA TYR A 148 -36.56 6.11 37.76
C TYR A 148 -37.17 4.72 37.56
N PHE A 149 -37.79 4.29 38.66
CA PHE A 149 -38.43 3.03 38.98
C PHE A 149 -39.27 2.35 37.87
N PHE A 150 -39.17 1.02 37.85
CA PHE A 150 -40.18 0.05 37.42
C PHE A 150 -40.66 0.08 35.96
N SER A 151 -39.92 -0.61 35.07
CA SER A 151 -40.41 -1.72 34.22
C SER A 151 -39.36 -2.03 33.16
N PHE A 152 -38.92 -3.28 33.11
CA PHE A 152 -37.87 -3.76 32.23
C PHE A 152 -38.44 -3.98 30.81
N GLU A 153 -38.48 -2.92 30.00
CA GLU A 153 -38.45 -3.06 28.54
C GLU A 153 -37.23 -2.32 28.01
N LEU A 154 -36.22 -3.11 27.62
CA LEU A 154 -34.96 -2.66 27.07
C LEU A 154 -35.20 -2.19 25.63
N PHE A 155 -35.50 -0.91 25.45
CA PHE A 155 -35.55 -0.31 24.10
C PHE A 155 -34.19 0.35 23.78
N CYS A 156 -33.34 -0.37 23.04
CA CYS A 156 -32.11 0.17 22.48
C CYS A 156 -32.46 1.08 21.28
N VAL A 157 -32.28 2.40 21.41
CA VAL A 157 -32.34 3.33 20.27
C VAL A 157 -30.97 3.39 19.60
N PHE A 158 -30.84 2.74 18.45
CA PHE A 158 -29.67 2.85 17.59
C PHE A 158 -29.65 4.20 16.86
N GLN A 159 -28.64 5.04 17.10
CA GLN A 159 -28.12 6.00 16.12
C GLN A 159 -26.67 5.55 15.90
N THR A 160 -26.19 5.19 14.72
CA THR A 160 -25.91 6.05 13.58
C THR A 160 -26.80 5.69 12.40
N SER A 161 -27.93 6.38 12.26
CA SER A 161 -28.97 6.03 11.28
C SER A 161 -28.64 6.40 9.83
N GLU A 162 -27.49 7.00 9.53
CA GLU A 162 -27.20 7.61 8.22
C GLU A 162 -26.36 6.74 7.27
N TRP A 163 -25.71 5.68 7.77
CA TRP A 163 -24.84 4.79 6.99
C TRP A 163 -25.31 3.33 7.05
N ARG A 164 -24.93 2.52 6.05
CA ARG A 164 -25.21 1.09 5.99
C ARG A 164 -24.06 0.33 5.34
N LEU A 165 -23.98 -0.96 5.64
CA LEU A 165 -23.21 -1.92 4.85
C LEU A 165 -23.99 -2.23 3.56
N SER A 166 -23.28 -2.23 2.43
CA SER A 166 -23.79 -2.69 1.14
C SER A 166 -23.01 -3.92 0.71
N TYR A 167 -23.75 -4.94 0.29
CA TYR A 167 -23.23 -6.19 -0.28
C TYR A 167 -23.30 -6.17 -1.81
N VAL A 168 -23.48 -4.99 -2.43
CA VAL A 168 -23.63 -4.83 -3.88
C VAL A 168 -22.45 -5.41 -4.66
N ASN A 169 -21.27 -5.47 -4.03
CA ASN A 169 -20.03 -5.95 -4.61
C ASN A 169 -19.58 -7.33 -4.08
N LYS A 170 -20.47 -8.11 -3.43
CA LYS A 170 -20.11 -9.40 -2.81
C LYS A 170 -19.38 -10.38 -3.74
N GLU A 171 -19.71 -10.33 -5.03
CA GLU A 171 -19.11 -11.18 -6.09
C GLU A 171 -18.10 -10.42 -6.97
N PHE A 172 -17.65 -9.23 -6.53
CA PHE A 172 -16.68 -8.38 -7.25
C PHE A 172 -17.12 -7.90 -8.64
N ALA A 173 -18.39 -8.12 -9.02
CA ALA A 173 -18.93 -7.80 -10.35
C ALA A 173 -19.13 -6.30 -10.58
N VAL A 174 -19.32 -5.50 -9.52
CA VAL A 174 -19.56 -4.05 -9.63
C VAL A 174 -18.25 -3.28 -9.65
N CYS A 175 -17.29 -3.70 -8.83
CA CYS A 175 -15.95 -3.18 -8.79
C CYS A 175 -14.98 -4.27 -8.30
N SER A 176 -14.21 -4.84 -9.22
CA SER A 176 -13.26 -5.90 -8.89
C SER A 176 -12.13 -5.48 -7.94
N SER A 177 -11.88 -4.18 -7.83
CA SER A 177 -10.83 -3.60 -7.00
C SER A 177 -11.30 -3.11 -5.62
N TYR A 178 -12.59 -3.20 -5.33
CA TYR A 178 -13.16 -2.91 -4.02
C TYR A 178 -13.42 -4.19 -3.23
N PRO A 179 -13.59 -4.08 -1.89
CA PRO A 179 -13.92 -5.22 -1.09
C PRO A 179 -15.36 -5.70 -1.38
N PRO A 180 -15.71 -6.92 -0.95
CA PRO A 180 -17.06 -7.47 -1.16
C PRO A 180 -18.15 -6.67 -0.44
N ILE A 181 -17.77 -5.94 0.61
CA ILE A 181 -18.67 -5.15 1.45
C ILE A 181 -18.13 -3.73 1.57
N VAL A 182 -18.99 -2.74 1.35
CA VAL A 182 -18.62 -1.32 1.42
C VAL A 182 -19.61 -0.55 2.30
N ILE A 183 -19.13 0.54 2.91
CA ILE A 183 -19.95 1.43 3.74
C ILE A 183 -20.42 2.62 2.89
N VAL A 184 -21.74 2.81 2.84
CA VAL A 184 -22.43 3.81 1.99
C VAL A 184 -23.58 4.48 2.75
N PRO A 185 -24.10 5.64 2.31
CA PRO A 185 -25.24 6.27 2.96
C PRO A 185 -26.49 5.38 2.89
N LYS A 186 -27.25 5.34 4.00
CA LYS A 186 -28.45 4.51 4.14
C LYS A 186 -29.55 4.86 3.14
N SER A 187 -29.61 6.11 2.71
CA SER A 187 -30.61 6.64 1.75
C SER A 187 -30.34 6.25 0.29
N ILE A 188 -29.20 5.65 0.00
CA ILE A 188 -28.80 5.20 -1.34
C ILE A 188 -28.98 3.70 -1.42
N ASP A 189 -29.75 3.22 -2.38
CA ASP A 189 -29.97 1.79 -2.64
C ASP A 189 -28.87 1.20 -3.54
N ASP A 190 -28.79 -0.13 -3.60
CA ASP A 190 -27.75 -0.83 -4.37
C ASP A 190 -27.91 -0.65 -5.89
N GLU A 191 -29.11 -0.37 -6.38
CA GLU A 191 -29.36 -0.10 -7.81
C GLU A 191 -28.74 1.24 -8.22
N ALA A 192 -28.89 2.28 -7.39
CA ALA A 192 -28.19 3.54 -7.59
C ALA A 192 -26.67 3.33 -7.57
N LEU A 193 -26.13 2.55 -6.63
CA LEU A 193 -24.68 2.25 -6.59
C LEU A 193 -24.18 1.59 -7.89
N ARG A 194 -24.93 0.64 -8.45
CA ARG A 194 -24.57 0.01 -9.73
C ARG A 194 -24.49 1.04 -10.86
N LYS A 195 -25.42 1.99 -10.92
CA LYS A 195 -25.38 3.09 -11.91
C LYS A 195 -24.17 4.01 -11.68
N VAL A 196 -23.89 4.37 -10.43
CA VAL A 196 -22.71 5.20 -10.09
C VAL A 196 -21.41 4.48 -10.47
N ALA A 197 -21.32 3.16 -10.25
CA ALA A 197 -20.17 2.37 -10.65
C ALA A 197 -19.89 2.48 -12.15
N THR A 198 -20.92 2.47 -13.01
CA THR A 198 -20.74 2.68 -14.47
C THR A 198 -20.26 4.09 -14.85
N PHE A 199 -20.39 5.06 -13.94
CA PHE A 199 -19.96 6.44 -14.13
C PHE A 199 -18.60 6.73 -13.50
N ARG A 200 -18.09 5.87 -12.63
CA ARG A 200 -16.82 6.05 -11.92
C ARG A 200 -15.76 5.12 -12.50
N HIS A 201 -14.56 5.63 -12.70
CA HIS A 201 -13.48 4.86 -13.33
C HIS A 201 -13.20 3.56 -12.55
N GLY A 202 -13.19 2.43 -13.26
CA GLY A 202 -12.99 1.10 -12.67
C GLY A 202 -14.13 0.61 -11.75
N GLY A 203 -15.32 1.22 -11.81
CA GLY A 203 -16.42 0.89 -10.90
C GLY A 203 -16.26 1.45 -9.49
N ARG A 204 -15.22 2.25 -9.24
CA ARG A 204 -14.83 2.72 -7.89
C ARG A 204 -15.67 3.92 -7.47
N PHE A 205 -16.93 3.65 -7.15
CA PHE A 205 -17.88 4.66 -6.68
C PHE A 205 -17.50 5.21 -5.30
N PRO A 206 -17.94 6.44 -4.93
CA PRO A 206 -17.67 7.00 -3.59
C PRO A 206 -18.09 6.08 -2.45
N VAL A 207 -17.13 5.70 -1.61
CA VAL A 207 -17.33 4.90 -0.39
C VAL A 207 -16.73 5.62 0.82
N LEU A 208 -17.27 5.34 2.01
CA LEU A 208 -16.75 5.87 3.26
C LEU A 208 -15.34 5.32 3.52
N SER A 209 -14.41 6.21 3.85
CA SER A 209 -13.05 5.89 4.27
C SER A 209 -12.82 6.23 5.74
N TYR A 210 -13.39 7.35 6.21
CA TYR A 210 -13.32 7.78 7.61
C TYR A 210 -14.56 8.56 8.04
N TYR A 211 -15.00 8.36 9.29
CA TYR A 211 -16.06 9.11 9.94
C TYR A 211 -15.56 9.84 11.18
N HIS A 212 -15.61 11.17 11.17
CA HIS A 212 -15.13 11.99 12.27
C HIS A 212 -16.20 12.13 13.36
N LYS A 213 -16.05 11.37 14.44
CA LYS A 213 -17.06 11.24 15.52
C LYS A 213 -17.48 12.57 16.16
N LYS A 214 -16.56 13.54 16.27
CA LYS A 214 -16.83 14.81 16.97
C LYS A 214 -17.84 15.71 16.24
N ASN A 215 -17.85 15.72 14.91
CA ASN A 215 -18.69 16.63 14.12
C ASN A 215 -19.51 15.92 13.02
N GLY A 216 -19.31 14.63 12.82
CA GLY A 216 -19.99 13.80 11.82
C GLY A 216 -19.56 14.08 10.37
N MET A 217 -18.42 14.72 10.15
CA MET A 217 -17.86 14.91 8.81
C MET A 217 -17.15 13.63 8.34
N VAL A 218 -17.11 13.44 7.03
CA VAL A 218 -16.58 12.20 6.46
C VAL A 218 -15.51 12.42 5.43
N ILE A 219 -14.60 11.46 5.33
CA ILE A 219 -13.68 11.28 4.21
C ILE A 219 -14.22 10.15 3.36
N MET A 220 -14.40 10.43 2.07
CA MET A 220 -14.74 9.44 1.05
C MET A 220 -13.60 9.29 0.06
N ARG A 221 -13.57 8.14 -0.60
CA ARG A 221 -12.63 7.82 -1.68
C ARG A 221 -13.34 7.26 -2.89
N SER A 222 -12.82 7.52 -4.09
CA SER A 222 -13.38 7.00 -5.35
C SER A 222 -12.34 7.03 -6.48
N GLY A 223 -12.70 6.48 -7.65
CA GLY A 223 -12.09 6.82 -8.93
C GLY A 223 -12.67 8.10 -9.54
N GLN A 224 -12.01 8.66 -10.56
CA GLN A 224 -12.52 9.84 -11.26
C GLN A 224 -13.90 9.59 -11.89
N PRO A 225 -14.73 10.63 -12.05
CA PRO A 225 -15.96 10.51 -12.83
C PRO A 225 -15.66 10.45 -14.34
N LEU A 226 -16.47 9.69 -15.07
CA LEU A 226 -16.39 9.50 -16.53
C LEU A 226 -17.25 10.54 -17.26
N THR A 227 -16.92 11.82 -17.07
CA THR A 227 -17.66 12.94 -17.68
C THR A 227 -17.36 13.10 -19.17
N GLY A 228 -16.13 12.85 -19.59
CA GLY A 228 -15.68 13.00 -20.96
C GLY A 228 -15.80 14.43 -21.51
N THR A 229 -15.54 14.57 -22.81
CA THR A 229 -15.68 15.85 -23.53
C THR A 229 -17.12 16.34 -23.54
N ASN A 230 -18.08 15.43 -23.72
CA ASN A 230 -19.52 15.68 -23.79
C ASN A 230 -20.15 16.12 -22.46
N GLY A 231 -19.40 16.10 -21.35
CA GLY A 231 -19.91 16.50 -20.04
C GLY A 231 -21.03 15.59 -19.53
N ARG A 232 -20.88 14.27 -19.73
CA ARG A 232 -21.80 13.26 -19.21
C ARG A 232 -22.02 13.46 -17.72
N ARG A 233 -23.27 13.29 -17.29
CA ARG A 233 -23.71 13.42 -15.90
C ARG A 233 -24.28 12.11 -15.40
N CYS A 234 -24.29 11.96 -14.08
CA CYS A 234 -24.96 10.86 -13.38
C CYS A 234 -25.71 11.44 -12.19
N LYS A 235 -27.05 11.42 -12.25
CA LYS A 235 -27.90 11.95 -11.17
C LYS A 235 -27.74 11.13 -9.89
N GLU A 236 -27.50 9.83 -10.02
CA GLU A 236 -27.24 8.94 -8.90
C GLU A 236 -25.90 9.24 -8.21
N ASP A 237 -24.86 9.66 -8.94
CA ASP A 237 -23.57 10.08 -8.37
C ASP A 237 -23.73 11.41 -7.62
N GLU A 238 -24.40 12.37 -8.25
CA GLU A 238 -24.79 13.64 -7.61
C GLU A 238 -25.59 13.41 -6.33
N LYS A 239 -26.54 12.46 -6.33
CA LYS A 239 -27.35 12.09 -5.16
C LYS A 239 -26.52 11.39 -4.07
N LEU A 240 -25.67 10.43 -4.45
CA LEU A 240 -24.82 9.68 -3.51
C LEU A 240 -23.89 10.61 -2.74
N ILE A 241 -23.19 11.48 -3.43
CA ILE A 241 -22.21 12.38 -2.82
C ILE A 241 -22.93 13.42 -1.95
N ASN A 242 -24.07 13.97 -2.41
CA ASN A 242 -24.83 14.91 -1.57
C ASN A 242 -25.49 14.25 -0.35
N ALA A 243 -25.81 12.96 -0.40
CA ALA A 243 -26.35 12.22 0.74
C ALA A 243 -25.35 12.11 1.90
N THR A 244 -24.07 12.41 1.69
CA THR A 244 -23.05 12.40 2.74
C THR A 244 -22.89 13.76 3.43
N LEU A 245 -23.52 14.81 2.89
CA LEU A 245 -23.50 16.14 3.50
C LEU A 245 -24.59 16.26 4.55
N ARG A 246 -24.23 16.79 5.72
CA ARG A 246 -25.21 17.19 6.73
C ARG A 246 -25.90 18.49 6.31
N ALA A 247 -27.11 18.71 6.83
CA ALA A 247 -27.90 19.89 6.50
C ALA A 247 -27.10 21.20 6.72
N GLY A 248 -27.10 22.07 5.71
CA GLY A 248 -26.38 23.35 5.74
C GLY A 248 -24.85 23.25 5.63
N LYS A 249 -24.29 22.05 5.45
CA LYS A 249 -22.85 21.85 5.25
C LYS A 249 -22.49 21.77 3.77
N ARG A 250 -21.22 22.06 3.48
CA ARG A 250 -20.59 21.94 2.16
C ARG A 250 -19.48 20.90 2.22
N GLY A 251 -19.02 20.46 1.07
CA GLY A 251 -17.90 19.53 0.97
C GLY A 251 -16.81 20.00 0.02
N TYR A 252 -15.66 19.34 0.10
CA TYR A 252 -14.55 19.53 -0.82
C TYR A 252 -14.29 18.28 -1.64
N ILE A 253 -13.97 18.46 -2.91
CA ILE A 253 -13.45 17.39 -3.77
C ILE A 253 -11.96 17.65 -3.97
N ILE A 254 -11.12 16.80 -3.41
CA ILE A 254 -9.66 16.88 -3.57
C ILE A 254 -9.27 15.94 -4.71
N ASP A 255 -9.05 16.53 -5.88
CA ASP A 255 -8.48 15.81 -7.03
C ASP A 255 -6.95 15.85 -6.89
N THR A 256 -6.37 14.67 -6.71
CA THR A 256 -4.91 14.50 -6.50
C THR A 256 -4.08 14.70 -7.77
N ARG A 257 -4.71 15.11 -8.87
CA ARG A 257 -4.05 15.43 -10.14
C ARG A 257 -3.96 16.93 -10.33
N SER A 258 -2.92 17.36 -11.03
CA SER A 258 -2.88 18.71 -11.59
C SER A 258 -4.09 18.96 -12.49
N LEU A 259 -4.49 20.23 -12.61
CA LEU A 259 -5.60 20.63 -13.47
C LEU A 259 -5.37 20.19 -14.93
N THR A 260 -4.12 20.25 -15.40
CA THR A 260 -3.74 19.85 -16.77
C THR A 260 -3.95 18.35 -16.99
N VAL A 261 -3.51 17.50 -16.06
CA VAL A 261 -3.71 16.05 -16.14
C VAL A 261 -5.20 15.69 -16.05
N ALA A 262 -5.96 16.37 -15.18
CA ALA A 262 -7.40 16.17 -15.07
C ALA A 262 -8.15 16.56 -16.38
N GLN A 263 -7.71 17.63 -17.05
CA GLN A 263 -8.23 18.02 -18.37
C GLN A 263 -7.87 17.01 -19.46
N GLN A 264 -6.64 16.49 -19.47
CA GLN A 264 -6.24 15.42 -20.39
C GLN A 264 -7.06 14.14 -20.18
N ALA A 265 -7.33 13.78 -18.92
CA ALA A 265 -8.20 12.65 -18.60
C ALA A 265 -9.62 12.86 -19.12
N ARG A 266 -10.15 14.09 -19.04
CA ARG A 266 -11.44 14.46 -19.63
C ARG A 266 -11.48 14.23 -21.15
N ALA A 267 -10.40 14.58 -21.86
CA ALA A 267 -10.29 14.32 -23.30
C ALA A 267 -10.30 12.81 -23.63
N LYS A 268 -9.87 11.95 -22.70
CA LYS A 268 -9.86 10.48 -22.83
C LYS A 268 -11.11 9.80 -22.24
N GLY A 269 -12.17 10.55 -21.95
CA GLY A 269 -13.44 10.01 -21.42
C GLY A 269 -13.56 9.96 -19.89
N GLY A 270 -12.49 10.27 -19.15
CA GLY A 270 -12.52 10.52 -17.71
C GLY A 270 -12.98 11.93 -17.37
N GLY A 271 -12.41 12.55 -16.34
CA GLY A 271 -12.61 13.96 -16.03
C GLY A 271 -12.75 14.25 -14.54
N PHE A 272 -13.56 15.24 -14.21
CA PHE A 272 -13.80 15.73 -12.85
C PHE A 272 -15.22 16.32 -12.74
N GLU A 273 -15.71 16.45 -11.51
CA GLU A 273 -17.04 16.93 -11.13
C GLU A 273 -17.19 18.42 -11.45
N GLN A 274 -18.15 18.81 -12.29
CA GLN A 274 -18.36 20.21 -12.66
C GLN A 274 -19.19 20.96 -11.61
N GLU A 275 -18.74 22.14 -11.17
CA GLU A 275 -19.37 22.89 -10.06
C GLU A 275 -20.87 23.17 -10.28
N ALA A 276 -21.29 23.39 -11.53
CA ALA A 276 -22.69 23.57 -11.89
C ALA A 276 -23.60 22.37 -11.57
N HIS A 277 -23.03 21.17 -11.41
CA HIS A 277 -23.76 19.93 -11.12
C HIS A 277 -23.54 19.46 -9.67
N TYR A 278 -22.50 19.97 -9.03
CA TYR A 278 -22.16 19.67 -7.63
C TYR A 278 -22.04 20.98 -6.83
N PRO A 279 -23.10 21.81 -6.71
CA PRO A 279 -23.01 23.17 -6.17
C PRO A 279 -22.61 23.24 -4.68
N GLN A 280 -22.83 22.15 -3.94
CA GLN A 280 -22.43 22.03 -2.54
C GLN A 280 -20.97 21.57 -2.36
N TRP A 281 -20.29 21.21 -3.46
CA TRP A 281 -18.95 20.64 -3.45
C TRP A 281 -17.96 21.52 -4.18
N ARG A 282 -16.95 22.00 -3.45
CA ARG A 282 -15.88 22.81 -4.02
C ARG A 282 -14.70 21.92 -4.40
N ARG A 283 -14.32 21.91 -5.67
CA ARG A 283 -13.17 21.13 -6.14
C ARG A 283 -11.85 21.87 -5.93
N ILE A 284 -10.83 21.16 -5.47
CA ILE A 284 -9.47 21.62 -5.27
C ILE A 284 -8.52 20.62 -5.95
N HIS A 285 -7.57 21.12 -6.72
CA HIS A 285 -6.52 20.30 -7.33
C HIS A 285 -5.26 20.33 -6.46
N LYS A 286 -4.74 19.15 -6.11
CA LYS A 286 -3.51 18.95 -5.35
C LYS A 286 -2.63 17.95 -6.07
N SER A 287 -1.66 18.45 -6.84
CA SER A 287 -0.84 17.61 -7.72
C SER A 287 0.06 16.69 -6.91
N ILE A 288 -0.17 15.38 -7.02
CA ILE A 288 0.72 14.33 -6.53
C ILE A 288 1.19 13.54 -7.76
N GLU A 289 2.51 13.46 -7.92
CA GLU A 289 3.14 12.76 -9.06
C GLU A 289 2.87 11.26 -9.02
N ARG A 290 3.07 10.57 -10.15
CA ARG A 290 2.66 9.16 -10.32
C ARG A 290 3.67 8.33 -11.10
N TYR A 291 3.62 7.02 -10.87
CA TYR A 291 4.25 5.99 -11.72
C TYR A 291 5.75 6.25 -11.91
N HIS A 292 6.20 6.30 -13.16
CA HIS A 292 7.60 6.51 -13.54
C HIS A 292 8.26 7.72 -12.87
N ILE A 293 7.53 8.82 -12.63
CA ILE A 293 8.13 10.03 -12.01
C ILE A 293 8.59 9.72 -10.58
N LEU A 294 7.75 9.01 -9.81
CA LEU A 294 8.09 8.61 -8.44
C LEU A 294 9.17 7.52 -8.43
N GLN A 295 9.17 6.64 -9.42
CA GLN A 295 10.18 5.59 -9.53
C GLN A 295 11.56 6.16 -9.90
N GLU A 296 11.63 7.12 -10.84
CA GLU A 296 12.85 7.87 -11.14
C GLU A 296 13.35 8.67 -9.93
N SER A 297 12.43 9.23 -9.13
CA SER A 297 12.77 9.89 -7.87
C SER A 297 13.47 8.95 -6.89
N LEU A 298 12.92 7.74 -6.71
CA LEU A 298 13.54 6.71 -5.86
C LEU A 298 14.90 6.27 -6.37
N ILE A 299 15.05 6.03 -7.68
CA ILE A 299 16.33 5.65 -8.29
C ILE A 299 17.40 6.69 -7.96
N LYS A 300 17.12 7.97 -8.21
CA LYS A 300 18.06 9.07 -7.94
C LYS A 300 18.40 9.19 -6.45
N LEU A 301 17.42 8.97 -5.56
CA LEU A 301 17.68 8.96 -4.12
C LEU A 301 18.64 7.84 -3.73
N VAL A 302 18.39 6.62 -4.20
CA VAL A 302 19.24 5.45 -3.89
C VAL A 302 20.63 5.60 -4.52
N GLU A 303 20.74 6.16 -5.72
CA GLU A 303 22.02 6.54 -6.34
C GLU A 303 22.79 7.59 -5.53
N ALA A 304 22.08 8.51 -4.88
CA ALA A 304 22.70 9.46 -3.96
C ALA A 304 23.24 8.72 -2.72
N CYS A 305 22.45 7.80 -2.14
CA CYS A 305 22.82 7.07 -0.92
C CYS A 305 24.03 6.16 -1.14
N ASN A 306 24.20 5.67 -2.37
CA ASN A 306 25.32 4.80 -2.76
C ASN A 306 26.58 5.58 -3.19
N ASP A 307 26.59 6.92 -3.13
CA ASP A 307 27.76 7.72 -3.51
C ASP A 307 28.87 7.63 -2.46
N GLN A 308 30.01 7.05 -2.85
CA GLN A 308 31.18 6.87 -1.98
C GLN A 308 32.15 8.06 -1.99
N THR A 309 31.82 9.19 -2.65
CA THR A 309 32.74 10.34 -2.72
C THR A 309 32.81 11.18 -1.45
N HIS A 310 32.01 10.84 -0.42
CA HIS A 310 32.02 11.46 0.93
C HIS A 310 32.03 13.00 0.91
N ASN A 311 31.29 13.61 -0.03
CA ASN A 311 31.20 15.06 -0.19
C ASN A 311 29.77 15.55 0.10
N MET A 312 29.64 16.46 1.07
CA MET A 312 28.32 16.94 1.53
C MET A 312 27.57 17.77 0.50
N ASP A 313 28.24 18.69 -0.21
CA ASP A 313 27.58 19.53 -1.22
C ASP A 313 27.04 18.68 -2.36
N ARG A 314 27.81 17.67 -2.78
CA ARG A 314 27.39 16.70 -3.77
C ARG A 314 26.23 15.84 -3.29
N TRP A 315 26.27 15.37 -2.05
CA TRP A 315 25.17 14.63 -1.44
C TRP A 315 23.87 15.45 -1.44
N LEU A 316 23.92 16.69 -0.94
CA LEU A 316 22.76 17.59 -0.89
C LEU A 316 22.22 17.90 -2.29
N SER A 317 23.12 18.14 -3.26
CA SER A 317 22.72 18.38 -4.65
C SER A 317 22.02 17.17 -5.27
N LYS A 318 22.53 15.95 -5.04
CA LYS A 318 21.87 14.71 -5.52
C LYS A 318 20.54 14.47 -4.83
N LEU A 319 20.47 14.69 -3.51
CA LEU A 319 19.24 14.58 -2.74
C LEU A 319 18.17 15.54 -3.27
N GLU A 320 18.51 16.81 -3.52
CA GLU A 320 17.61 17.79 -4.12
C GLU A 320 17.17 17.36 -5.54
N ALA A 321 18.11 16.91 -6.37
CA ALA A 321 17.83 16.44 -7.73
C ALA A 321 16.91 15.20 -7.77
N SER A 322 16.84 14.42 -6.70
CA SER A 322 15.91 13.28 -6.59
C SER A 322 14.44 13.72 -6.49
N ASN A 323 14.16 14.93 -6.00
CA ASN A 323 12.81 15.41 -5.66
C ASN A 323 12.04 14.57 -4.62
N TRP A 324 12.67 13.59 -3.96
CA TRP A 324 11.99 12.69 -3.02
C TRP A 324 11.29 13.45 -1.88
N LEU A 325 12.02 14.38 -1.25
CA LEU A 325 11.49 15.22 -0.17
C LEU A 325 10.38 16.18 -0.66
N THR A 326 10.42 16.59 -1.94
CA THR A 326 9.36 17.39 -2.55
C THR A 326 8.07 16.57 -2.63
N HIS A 327 8.14 15.32 -3.07
CA HIS A 327 6.97 14.44 -3.13
C HIS A 327 6.37 14.18 -1.74
N ILE A 328 7.21 13.90 -0.74
CA ILE A 328 6.79 13.75 0.66
C ILE A 328 6.05 14.99 1.15
N LYS A 329 6.63 16.18 0.91
CA LYS A 329 6.03 17.46 1.30
C LYS A 329 4.66 17.66 0.68
N GLU A 330 4.50 17.41 -0.63
CA GLU A 330 3.20 17.62 -1.31
C GLU A 330 2.13 16.63 -0.83
N ILE A 331 2.49 15.37 -0.57
CA ILE A 331 1.59 14.36 -0.01
C ILE A 331 1.14 14.78 1.40
N LEU A 332 2.08 15.10 2.29
CA LEU A 332 1.78 15.55 3.66
C LEU A 332 0.96 16.84 3.68
N THR A 333 1.27 17.80 2.80
CA THR A 333 0.49 19.04 2.68
C THR A 333 -0.96 18.76 2.28
N THR A 334 -1.17 17.80 1.38
CA THR A 334 -2.51 17.41 0.92
C THR A 334 -3.28 16.66 2.02
N ALA A 335 -2.62 15.77 2.76
CA ALA A 335 -3.22 15.07 3.91
C ALA A 335 -3.57 16.03 5.06
N CYS A 336 -2.69 17.00 5.36
CA CYS A 336 -2.95 18.06 6.33
C CYS A 336 -4.15 18.92 5.92
N LEU A 337 -4.28 19.28 4.64
CA LEU A 337 -5.46 19.99 4.14
C LEU A 337 -6.73 19.16 4.36
N ALA A 338 -6.72 17.87 3.98
CA ALA A 338 -7.83 16.97 4.21
C ALA A 338 -8.24 16.92 5.68
N ALA A 339 -7.28 16.78 6.60
CA ALA A 339 -7.52 16.79 8.04
C ALA A 339 -8.10 18.13 8.54
N GLN A 340 -7.59 19.27 8.04
CA GLN A 340 -8.08 20.60 8.40
C GLN A 340 -9.52 20.85 7.92
N CYS A 341 -9.87 20.41 6.70
CA CYS A 341 -11.26 20.51 6.21
C CYS A 341 -12.23 19.75 7.13
N ILE A 342 -11.83 18.57 7.62
CA ILE A 342 -12.65 17.75 8.50
C ILE A 342 -12.77 18.35 9.90
N ASP A 343 -11.66 18.64 10.57
CA ASP A 343 -11.63 19.01 11.99
C ASP A 343 -11.95 20.49 12.22
N ARG A 344 -11.37 21.40 11.41
CA ARG A 344 -11.49 22.85 11.62
C ARG A 344 -12.65 23.47 10.86
N GLU A 345 -12.80 23.14 9.58
CA GLU A 345 -13.88 23.74 8.75
C GLU A 345 -15.22 23.03 8.95
N GLY A 346 -15.20 21.79 9.45
CA GLY A 346 -16.40 20.98 9.58
C GLY A 346 -17.06 20.72 8.22
N ALA A 347 -16.23 20.38 7.23
CA ALA A 347 -16.63 20.03 5.86
C ALA A 347 -16.26 18.58 5.54
N SER A 348 -17.15 17.86 4.86
CA SER A 348 -16.85 16.50 4.37
C SER A 348 -16.01 16.56 3.09
N ILE A 349 -15.20 15.53 2.84
CA ILE A 349 -14.29 15.53 1.70
C ILE A 349 -14.45 14.24 0.87
N LEU A 350 -14.35 14.40 -0.44
CA LEU A 350 -14.17 13.32 -1.40
C LEU A 350 -12.76 13.43 -1.98
N ILE A 351 -11.97 12.38 -1.87
CA ILE A 351 -10.62 12.34 -2.43
C ILE A 351 -10.61 11.35 -3.60
N HIS A 352 -10.05 11.75 -4.73
CA HIS A 352 -9.81 10.82 -5.83
C HIS A 352 -8.59 11.24 -6.67
N GLY A 353 -8.04 10.26 -7.38
CA GLY A 353 -7.11 10.46 -8.48
C GLY A 353 -7.79 10.08 -9.79
N THR A 354 -7.04 9.47 -10.71
CA THR A 354 -7.62 8.84 -11.90
C THR A 354 -8.32 7.53 -11.48
N GLU A 355 -7.55 6.55 -11.00
CA GLU A 355 -8.05 5.23 -10.58
C GLU A 355 -8.45 5.22 -9.09
N GLY A 356 -7.90 6.11 -8.26
CA GLY A 356 -8.22 6.13 -6.83
C GLY A 356 -7.56 4.99 -6.03
N THR A 357 -6.42 4.49 -6.51
CA THR A 357 -5.68 3.35 -5.92
C THR A 357 -4.27 3.70 -5.45
N ASP A 358 -3.78 4.92 -5.70
CA ASP A 358 -2.42 5.35 -5.35
C ASP A 358 -2.46 6.57 -4.41
N SER A 359 -2.24 7.78 -4.95
CA SER A 359 -2.26 9.07 -4.22
C SER A 359 -3.51 9.28 -3.37
N THR A 360 -4.66 8.78 -3.81
CA THR A 360 -5.90 8.80 -3.02
C THR A 360 -5.73 8.08 -1.69
N LEU A 361 -5.14 6.88 -1.71
CA LEU A 361 -4.94 6.04 -0.52
C LEU A 361 -3.86 6.61 0.40
N GLN A 362 -2.81 7.23 -0.18
CA GLN A 362 -1.82 7.97 0.58
C GLN A 362 -2.48 9.09 1.40
N VAL A 363 -3.29 9.93 0.75
CA VAL A 363 -3.93 11.08 1.40
C VAL A 363 -5.00 10.64 2.41
N THR A 364 -5.85 9.66 2.07
CA THR A 364 -6.89 9.18 3.00
C THR A 364 -6.27 8.54 4.24
N SER A 365 -5.22 7.73 4.08
CA SER A 365 -4.52 7.08 5.20
C SER A 365 -3.82 8.09 6.10
N LEU A 366 -3.07 9.04 5.53
CA LEU A 366 -2.35 10.06 6.31
C LEU A 366 -3.30 11.01 7.03
N ALA A 367 -4.42 11.40 6.39
CA ALA A 367 -5.44 12.20 7.06
C ALA A 367 -6.02 11.47 8.28
N GLN A 368 -6.24 10.15 8.17
CA GLN A 368 -6.70 9.33 9.30
C GLN A 368 -5.65 9.20 10.41
N ILE A 369 -4.36 9.09 10.08
CA ILE A 369 -3.28 9.08 11.08
C ILE A 369 -3.22 10.40 11.87
N ILE A 370 -3.43 11.52 11.17
CA ILE A 370 -3.48 12.87 11.78
C ILE A 370 -4.71 13.00 12.70
N LEU A 371 -5.88 12.56 12.25
CA LEU A 371 -7.16 12.78 12.94
C LEU A 371 -7.45 11.77 14.05
N GLU A 372 -7.04 10.51 13.90
CA GLU A 372 -7.50 9.39 14.72
C GLU A 372 -6.34 8.76 15.51
N PRO A 373 -6.29 8.90 16.85
CA PRO A 373 -5.26 8.28 17.69
C PRO A 373 -5.19 6.75 17.55
N ARG A 374 -6.32 6.05 17.31
CA ARG A 374 -6.31 4.59 17.12
C ARG A 374 -5.37 4.19 15.98
N SER A 375 -5.34 4.94 14.89
CA SER A 375 -4.46 4.70 13.73
C SER A 375 -2.96 4.82 14.03
N ARG A 376 -2.58 5.24 15.25
CA ARG A 376 -1.18 5.36 15.70
C ARG A 376 -0.76 4.27 16.70
N THR A 377 -1.68 3.35 17.01
CA THR A 377 -1.39 2.08 17.68
C THR A 377 -0.94 1.04 16.66
N ILE A 378 -0.22 0.00 17.06
CA ILE A 378 0.19 -1.10 16.17
C ILE A 378 -1.04 -1.71 15.50
N ARG A 379 -2.01 -2.17 16.31
CA ARG A 379 -3.26 -2.79 15.82
C ARG A 379 -4.09 -1.85 14.95
N GLY A 380 -4.17 -0.58 15.32
CA GLY A 380 -4.95 0.38 14.53
C GLY A 380 -4.26 0.78 13.23
N PHE A 381 -2.93 0.75 13.16
CA PHE A 381 -2.20 0.95 11.92
C PHE A 381 -2.30 -0.25 11.00
N GLU A 382 -2.23 -1.48 11.53
CA GLU A 382 -2.52 -2.70 10.77
C GLU A 382 -3.94 -2.67 10.18
N ALA A 383 -4.94 -2.30 10.99
CA ALA A 383 -6.32 -2.12 10.53
C ALA A 383 -6.44 -1.04 9.43
N LEU A 384 -5.67 0.04 9.55
CA LEU A 384 -5.61 1.09 8.53
C LEU A 384 -5.01 0.56 7.23
N ILE A 385 -3.91 -0.20 7.28
CA ILE A 385 -3.30 -0.82 6.08
C ILE A 385 -4.30 -1.77 5.42
N GLU A 386 -4.93 -2.65 6.20
CA GLU A 386 -5.89 -3.61 5.67
C GLU A 386 -7.04 -2.90 4.94
N ARG A 387 -7.69 -1.92 5.58
CA ARG A 387 -8.82 -1.19 4.99
C ARG A 387 -8.41 -0.27 3.85
N GLU A 388 -7.37 0.54 4.06
CA GLU A 388 -7.04 1.63 3.15
C GLU A 388 -6.15 1.23 1.99
N TRP A 389 -5.39 0.14 2.10
CA TRP A 389 -4.46 -0.29 1.06
C TRP A 389 -4.85 -1.63 0.46
N LEU A 390 -5.08 -2.64 1.30
CA LEU A 390 -5.38 -3.99 0.84
C LEU A 390 -6.81 -4.06 0.29
N GLN A 391 -7.83 -3.94 1.13
CA GLN A 391 -9.24 -3.99 0.73
C GLN A 391 -9.59 -2.91 -0.30
N ALA A 392 -8.92 -1.76 -0.23
CA ALA A 392 -9.05 -0.68 -1.19
C ALA A 392 -8.57 -1.01 -2.60
N GLY A 393 -7.78 -2.07 -2.77
CA GLY A 393 -7.20 -2.49 -4.04
C GLY A 393 -6.03 -1.65 -4.49
N HIS A 394 -5.09 -1.31 -3.59
CA HIS A 394 -3.77 -0.88 -4.03
C HIS A 394 -3.08 -2.02 -4.79
N PRO A 395 -2.58 -1.79 -6.01
CA PRO A 395 -2.01 -2.85 -6.83
C PRO A 395 -0.58 -3.23 -6.42
N PHE A 396 -0.41 -3.83 -5.24
CA PHE A 396 0.92 -4.16 -4.68
C PHE A 396 1.78 -4.98 -5.63
N GLN A 397 1.23 -6.05 -6.23
CA GLN A 397 1.99 -6.90 -7.14
C GLN A 397 2.59 -6.13 -8.32
N GLN A 398 1.85 -5.17 -8.90
CA GLN A 398 2.37 -4.32 -9.99
C GLN A 398 3.30 -3.22 -9.49
N ARG A 399 3.01 -2.60 -8.34
CA ARG A 399 3.74 -1.44 -7.83
C ARG A 399 5.10 -1.83 -7.25
N CYS A 400 5.17 -2.99 -6.60
CA CYS A 400 6.35 -3.53 -5.92
C CYS A 400 7.09 -4.61 -6.73
N ALA A 401 6.71 -4.82 -8.00
CA ALA A 401 7.36 -5.79 -8.89
C ALA A 401 8.87 -5.54 -9.00
N GLN A 402 9.29 -4.27 -8.99
CA GLN A 402 10.68 -3.83 -9.06
C GLN A 402 10.90 -2.59 -8.19
N SER A 403 12.16 -2.28 -7.87
CA SER A 403 12.57 -1.18 -7.01
C SER A 403 13.65 -0.31 -7.68
N ALA A 404 14.50 0.32 -6.88
CA ALA A 404 15.44 1.35 -7.28
C ALA A 404 16.60 0.89 -8.19
N TYR A 405 16.81 -0.42 -8.37
CA TYR A 405 17.92 -0.96 -9.16
C TYR A 405 17.50 -1.57 -10.49
N CYS A 406 16.21 -1.47 -10.83
CA CYS A 406 15.71 -1.97 -12.10
C CYS A 406 16.30 -1.22 -13.31
N ASN A 407 16.71 -1.98 -14.32
CA ASN A 407 17.27 -1.49 -15.58
C ASN A 407 16.24 -1.38 -16.72
N SER A 408 14.98 -1.76 -16.50
CA SER A 408 13.93 -1.83 -17.53
C SER A 408 13.01 -0.61 -17.54
N ARG A 409 12.40 -0.31 -18.69
CA ARG A 409 11.46 0.82 -18.83
C ARG A 409 10.18 0.52 -18.03
N GLN A 410 10.04 1.25 -16.93
CA GLN A 410 8.95 1.13 -15.97
C GLN A 410 7.61 1.52 -16.61
N LYS A 411 6.59 0.69 -16.39
CA LYS A 411 5.23 0.98 -16.89
C LYS A 411 4.25 1.18 -15.75
N TRP A 412 4.38 0.41 -14.67
CA TRP A 412 3.39 0.38 -13.58
C TRP A 412 4.03 0.39 -12.19
N GLU A 413 5.33 0.17 -12.10
CA GLU A 413 6.13 0.15 -10.88
C GLU A 413 6.21 1.55 -10.28
N SER A 414 6.05 1.66 -8.97
CA SER A 414 6.07 2.95 -8.29
C SER A 414 6.14 2.78 -6.77
N PRO A 415 6.94 3.56 -6.04
CA PRO A 415 7.16 3.40 -4.61
C PRO A 415 6.06 4.09 -3.78
N VAL A 416 4.80 3.91 -4.15
CA VAL A 416 3.64 4.62 -3.56
C VAL A 416 3.47 4.25 -2.09
N PHE A 417 3.54 2.97 -1.75
CA PHE A 417 3.45 2.51 -0.36
C PHE A 417 4.68 2.91 0.45
N LEU A 418 5.88 2.85 -0.12
CA LEU A 418 7.10 3.34 0.54
C LEU A 418 7.02 4.85 0.84
N LEU A 419 6.56 5.67 -0.11
CA LEU A 419 6.34 7.10 0.11
C LEU A 419 5.33 7.35 1.23
N PHE A 420 4.28 6.53 1.32
CA PHE A 420 3.35 6.59 2.45
C PHE A 420 4.07 6.30 3.78
N LEU A 421 4.84 5.22 3.86
CA LEU A 421 5.59 4.87 5.08
C LEU A 421 6.61 5.95 5.46
N ASP A 422 7.29 6.58 4.49
CA ASP A 422 8.17 7.72 4.73
C ASP A 422 7.38 8.91 5.30
N CYS A 423 6.24 9.26 4.69
CA CYS A 423 5.35 10.29 5.25
C CYS A 423 4.92 9.98 6.70
N VAL A 424 4.63 8.71 7.04
CA VAL A 424 4.32 8.30 8.42
C VAL A 424 5.55 8.48 9.31
N TRP A 425 6.74 8.09 8.86
CA TRP A 425 7.99 8.30 9.57
C TRP A 425 8.26 9.79 9.84
N GLN A 426 7.98 10.69 8.88
CA GLN A 426 8.11 12.13 9.09
C GLN A 426 7.20 12.65 10.22
N ILE A 427 5.96 12.13 10.33
CA ILE A 427 5.03 12.49 11.41
C ILE A 427 5.52 11.89 12.73
N LEU A 428 5.96 10.64 12.74
CA LEU A 428 6.53 9.98 13.92
C LEU A 428 7.73 10.76 14.47
N ARG A 429 8.65 11.20 13.61
CA ARG A 429 9.81 12.01 13.97
C ARG A 429 9.43 13.36 14.60
N GLN A 430 8.36 13.99 14.12
CA GLN A 430 7.86 15.26 14.68
C GLN A 430 7.08 15.07 15.98
N PHE A 431 6.45 13.90 16.16
CA PHE A 431 5.59 13.59 17.30
C PHE A 431 5.95 12.22 17.91
N PRO A 432 7.14 12.05 18.51
CA PRO A 432 7.66 10.74 18.91
C PRO A 432 6.80 10.05 19.99
N CYS A 433 6.10 10.80 20.83
CA CYS A 433 5.23 10.25 21.89
C CYS A 433 3.79 9.97 21.41
N SER A 434 3.49 10.17 20.13
CA SER A 434 2.14 10.03 19.58
C SER A 434 1.89 8.67 18.95
N PHE A 435 2.90 7.80 18.85
CA PHE A 435 2.85 6.50 18.20
C PHE A 435 3.26 5.40 19.17
N GLU A 436 2.57 4.26 19.10
CA GLU A 436 2.93 3.05 19.84
C GLU A 436 4.10 2.31 19.17
N PHE A 437 4.16 2.34 17.84
CA PHE A 437 5.21 1.70 17.05
C PHE A 437 6.39 2.64 16.79
N ASN A 438 7.50 2.06 16.34
CA ASN A 438 8.74 2.75 16.04
C ASN A 438 9.14 2.61 14.56
N GLU A 439 10.31 3.13 14.22
CA GLU A 439 10.87 3.08 12.86
C GLU A 439 11.05 1.64 12.33
N ASN A 440 11.45 0.70 13.18
CA ASN A 440 11.68 -0.70 12.76
C ASN A 440 10.39 -1.36 12.26
N PHE A 441 9.24 -1.00 12.84
CA PHE A 441 7.94 -1.49 12.36
C PHE A 441 7.63 -1.00 10.95
N LEU A 442 7.98 0.26 10.62
CA LEU A 442 7.80 0.80 9.27
C LEU A 442 8.76 0.17 8.27
N ILE A 443 10.02 -0.08 8.68
CA ILE A 443 11.01 -0.80 7.86
C ILE A 443 10.51 -2.22 7.56
N MET A 444 10.02 -2.94 8.58
CA MET A 444 9.45 -4.28 8.43
C MET A 444 8.30 -4.30 7.42
N LEU A 445 7.38 -3.34 7.49
CA LEU A 445 6.29 -3.20 6.51
C LEU A 445 6.79 -2.95 5.09
N PHE A 446 7.84 -2.12 4.93
CA PHE A 446 8.47 -1.89 3.64
C PHE A 446 9.08 -3.18 3.07
N GLU A 447 9.88 -3.90 3.85
CA GLU A 447 10.52 -5.14 3.41
C GLU A 447 9.48 -6.18 2.99
N HIS A 448 8.46 -6.41 3.83
CA HIS A 448 7.41 -7.38 3.55
C HIS A 448 6.46 -6.96 2.41
N ALA A 449 6.40 -5.68 2.03
CA ALA A 449 5.64 -5.25 0.85
C ALA A 449 6.34 -5.62 -0.48
N TYR A 450 7.68 -5.72 -0.49
CA TYR A 450 8.45 -6.06 -1.69
C TYR A 450 8.80 -7.55 -1.77
N ALA A 451 9.13 -8.18 -0.65
CA ALA A 451 9.43 -9.61 -0.58
C ALA A 451 9.08 -10.17 0.79
N SER A 452 8.25 -11.21 0.80
CA SER A 452 7.71 -11.75 2.05
C SER A 452 7.50 -13.25 1.98
N GLN A 453 7.58 -13.87 3.15
CA GLN A 453 7.09 -15.22 3.42
C GLN A 453 5.57 -15.27 3.71
N PHE A 454 4.92 -14.11 3.76
CA PHE A 454 3.50 -13.95 4.05
C PHE A 454 2.72 -13.45 2.83
N GLY A 455 1.43 -13.77 2.77
CA GLY A 455 0.55 -13.48 1.64
C GLY A 455 -0.10 -12.09 1.65
N THR A 456 0.11 -11.28 2.69
CA THR A 456 -0.60 -10.00 2.93
C THR A 456 -0.54 -9.05 1.75
N PHE A 457 0.66 -8.79 1.21
CA PHE A 457 0.87 -7.81 0.14
C PHE A 457 0.88 -8.44 -1.27
N LEU A 458 0.38 -9.68 -1.41
CA LEU A 458 0.25 -10.32 -2.72
C LEU A 458 -0.98 -9.83 -3.50
N GLY A 459 -0.90 -9.89 -4.83
CA GLY A 459 -1.98 -9.53 -5.73
C GLY A 459 -2.19 -8.02 -5.88
N ASN A 460 -3.14 -7.64 -6.73
CA ASN A 460 -3.42 -6.23 -7.03
C ASN A 460 -4.71 -5.69 -6.43
N ASN A 461 -5.55 -6.57 -5.91
CA ASN A 461 -6.85 -6.22 -5.35
C ASN A 461 -7.41 -7.35 -4.48
N GLU A 462 -8.49 -7.04 -3.79
CA GLU A 462 -9.19 -7.98 -2.92
C GLU A 462 -9.73 -9.21 -3.68
N SER A 463 -10.23 -9.05 -4.90
CA SER A 463 -10.73 -10.17 -5.70
C SER A 463 -9.64 -11.19 -6.02
N GLU A 464 -8.46 -10.73 -6.46
CA GLU A 464 -7.30 -11.59 -6.69
C GLU A 464 -6.84 -12.31 -5.41
N ARG A 465 -6.79 -11.61 -4.27
CA ARG A 465 -6.42 -12.22 -2.99
C ARG A 465 -7.47 -13.20 -2.48
N TRP A 466 -8.75 -12.94 -2.73
CA TRP A 466 -9.82 -13.84 -2.33
C TRP A 466 -9.72 -15.17 -3.06
N VAL A 467 -9.40 -15.15 -4.36
CA VAL A 467 -9.20 -16.37 -5.17
C VAL A 467 -7.92 -17.11 -4.79
N HIS A 468 -6.82 -16.39 -4.54
CA HIS A 468 -5.50 -17.01 -4.44
C HIS A 468 -4.96 -17.15 -3.01
N CYS A 469 -5.11 -16.15 -2.16
CA CYS A 469 -4.33 -16.04 -0.91
C CYS A 469 -5.07 -16.53 0.34
N SER A 470 -6.38 -16.26 0.43
CA SER A 470 -7.19 -16.49 1.63
C SER A 470 -7.23 -17.94 2.16
N HIS A 471 -6.87 -18.91 1.31
CA HIS A 471 -6.87 -20.34 1.66
C HIS A 471 -5.48 -20.99 1.62
N GLY A 472 -4.41 -20.23 1.34
CA GLY A 472 -3.10 -20.80 1.00
C GLY A 472 -1.87 -20.11 1.55
N ALA A 473 -1.99 -18.90 2.13
CA ALA A 473 -0.86 -18.16 2.70
C ALA A 473 -1.21 -17.55 4.06
N ILE A 474 -0.20 -17.39 4.92
CA ILE A 474 -0.36 -16.74 6.23
C ILE A 474 -0.31 -15.22 6.04
N SER A 475 -1.19 -14.48 6.74
CA SER A 475 -1.11 -13.02 6.78
C SER A 475 0.02 -12.58 7.71
N PHE A 476 0.82 -11.61 7.28
CA PHE A 476 1.84 -10.91 8.06
C PHE A 476 1.22 -10.06 9.18
N LEU A 477 0.05 -9.46 8.94
CA LEU A 477 -0.61 -8.64 9.93
C LEU A 477 -0.95 -9.50 11.14
N VAL A 478 -0.75 -8.95 12.34
CA VAL A 478 -0.98 -9.62 13.63
C VAL A 478 0.05 -10.71 14.01
N VAL A 479 0.84 -11.22 13.07
CA VAL A 479 1.73 -12.37 13.31
C VAL A 479 3.02 -12.02 14.09
N LEU A 480 3.59 -10.83 13.91
CA LEU A 480 4.89 -10.46 14.51
C LEU A 480 4.80 -9.46 15.67
N VAL A 481 3.60 -9.12 16.13
CA VAL A 481 3.42 -8.25 17.31
C VAL A 481 3.70 -9.02 18.62
N THR A 482 3.86 -10.35 18.55
CA THR A 482 4.08 -11.23 19.70
C THR A 482 5.46 -11.87 19.77
N SER A 483 6.40 -11.52 18.86
CA SER A 483 7.75 -12.10 18.78
C SER A 483 8.85 -11.13 19.17
#